data_AF-A0A9W7ENE5-F1
#
_entry.id   AF-A0A9W7ENE5-F1
#
_cell.length_a   1.000
_cell.length_b   1.000
_cell.length_c   1.000
_cell.angle_alpha   90.00
_cell.angle_beta   90.00
_cell.angle_gamma   90.00
#
_symmetry.space_group_name_H-M   'P 1'
#
loop_
_entity.id
_entity.type
_entity.pdbx_description
1 polymer ?
#
loop_
_entity_poly.entity_id
_entity_poly.type
_entity_poly.pdbx_seq_one_letter_code
_entity_poly.pdbx_strand_id
1 'polypeptide(L)'
;MVKPVVGQCRATTYNIPAQDFTYGVKSDKSGESAGQVVSSWNVSKQSKAQTTMQSFPATNREALSKGLLTAKEQRVYAKENPVMKAKPTGSSSPKKKPFFGKQGQTYGISSEKNPTGMMNLVMSAPDDGPERDYPVYSQATKGKLPLPRPTKSSKLAAMAVMPKEEKGGEFKMKKFMNVKAKVVMG
;
A
#
# COMPACT_ATOMS: atom_id res chain seq x y z
N MET A 1 -56.50 -29.91 48.97
CA MET A 1 -55.15 -29.42 49.30
C MET A 1 -54.15 -30.54 49.07
N VAL A 2 -53.25 -30.41 48.10
CA VAL A 2 -52.25 -31.45 47.79
C VAL A 2 -51.13 -31.37 48.82
N LYS A 3 -50.82 -32.48 49.49
CA LYS A 3 -49.74 -32.52 50.50
C LYS A 3 -48.38 -32.44 49.78
N PRO A 4 -47.47 -31.53 50.18
CA PRO A 4 -46.14 -31.49 49.60
C PRO A 4 -45.33 -32.72 50.04
N VAL A 5 -44.81 -33.48 49.08
CA VAL A 5 -43.87 -34.57 49.32
C VAL A 5 -42.45 -34.00 49.21
N VAL A 6 -41.64 -34.19 50.25
CA VAL A 6 -40.25 -33.73 50.29
C VAL A 6 -39.38 -34.58 49.36
N GLY A 7 -38.49 -33.94 48.59
CA GLY A 7 -37.55 -34.61 47.68
C GLY A 7 -38.08 -34.89 46.26
N GLN A 8 -39.33 -34.55 45.95
CA GLN A 8 -39.87 -34.68 44.59
C GLN A 8 -40.17 -33.31 43.98
N CYS A 9 -39.85 -33.15 42.68
CA CYS A 9 -40.25 -31.98 41.92
C CYS A 9 -41.77 -31.94 41.76
N ARG A 10 -42.35 -30.72 41.71
CA ARG A 10 -43.78 -30.56 41.44
C ARG A 10 -44.13 -31.14 40.07
N ALA A 11 -45.20 -31.94 40.01
CA ALA A 11 -45.71 -32.46 38.74
C ALA A 11 -46.09 -31.30 37.81
N THR A 12 -45.66 -31.38 36.55
CA THR A 12 -45.98 -30.38 35.53
C THR A 12 -47.43 -30.56 35.08
N THR A 13 -48.14 -29.44 34.88
CA THR A 13 -49.53 -29.44 34.37
C THR A 13 -49.60 -29.36 32.85
N TYR A 14 -48.47 -29.16 32.18
CA TYR A 14 -48.35 -29.07 30.73
C TYR A 14 -47.71 -30.34 30.17
N ASN A 15 -48.00 -30.62 28.90
CA ASN A 15 -47.43 -31.75 28.18
C ASN A 15 -45.95 -31.47 27.89
N ILE A 16 -45.06 -32.30 28.44
CA ILE A 16 -43.62 -32.20 28.21
C ILE A 16 -43.22 -33.05 27.00
N PRO A 17 -42.26 -32.59 26.19
CA PRO A 17 -41.65 -33.38 25.13
C PRO A 17 -41.15 -34.75 25.60
N ALA A 18 -41.04 -35.69 24.66
CA ALA A 18 -40.51 -37.03 24.90
C ALA A 18 -39.12 -37.01 25.56
N GLN A 19 -38.74 -38.11 26.21
CA GLN A 19 -37.53 -38.20 27.02
C GLN A 19 -36.22 -37.93 26.25
N ASP A 20 -36.23 -38.10 24.92
CA ASP A 20 -35.08 -37.84 24.04
C ASP A 20 -34.97 -36.37 23.58
N PHE A 21 -35.90 -35.51 24.01
CA PHE A 21 -35.86 -34.09 23.66
C PHE A 21 -34.77 -33.36 24.45
N THR A 22 -33.85 -32.71 23.74
CA THR A 22 -32.83 -31.87 24.36
C THR A 22 -33.33 -30.42 24.42
N TYR A 23 -33.50 -29.90 25.64
CA TYR A 23 -33.84 -28.50 25.85
C TYR A 23 -32.64 -27.59 25.56
N GLY A 24 -32.91 -26.38 25.07
CA GLY A 24 -31.91 -25.35 24.78
C GLY A 24 -31.70 -25.12 23.29
N VAL A 25 -30.83 -24.16 22.96
CA VAL A 25 -30.46 -23.84 21.57
C VAL A 25 -29.16 -24.56 21.24
N LYS A 26 -29.15 -25.37 20.18
CA LYS A 26 -27.95 -26.02 19.70
C LYS A 26 -27.00 -24.96 19.13
N SER A 27 -25.78 -24.88 19.67
CA SER A 27 -24.72 -24.10 19.04
C SER A 27 -24.10 -24.91 17.91
N ASP A 28 -24.26 -24.45 16.68
CA ASP A 28 -23.57 -25.04 15.55
C ASP A 28 -22.08 -24.75 15.66
N LYS A 29 -21.28 -25.81 15.78
CA LYS A 29 -19.83 -25.69 15.71
C LYS A 29 -19.48 -25.25 14.29
N SER A 30 -18.62 -24.25 14.16
CA SER A 30 -18.08 -23.85 12.85
C SER A 30 -17.59 -25.09 12.10
N GLY A 31 -17.95 -25.21 10.83
CA GLY A 31 -17.54 -26.33 9.98
C GLY A 31 -16.03 -26.37 9.71
N GLU A 32 -15.31 -25.32 10.09
CA GLU A 32 -13.86 -25.22 9.94
C GLU A 32 -13.16 -25.71 11.21
N SER A 33 -12.40 -26.80 11.07
CA SER A 33 -11.52 -27.28 12.13
C SER A 33 -10.32 -26.33 12.29
N ALA A 34 -9.78 -26.23 13.52
CA ALA A 34 -8.59 -25.42 13.80
C ALA A 34 -7.42 -25.76 12.84
N GLY A 35 -7.28 -27.03 12.45
CA GLY A 35 -6.27 -27.46 11.48
C GLY A 35 -6.53 -26.92 10.06
N GLN A 36 -7.79 -26.84 9.63
CA GLN A 36 -8.14 -26.25 8.33
C GLN A 36 -7.80 -24.76 8.32
N VAL A 37 -8.17 -24.02 9.37
CA VAL A 37 -7.87 -22.58 9.51
C VAL A 37 -6.37 -22.28 9.46
N VAL A 38 -5.54 -23.12 10.10
CA VAL A 38 -4.07 -22.98 10.05
C VAL A 38 -3.51 -23.29 8.65
N SER A 39 -4.04 -24.30 7.98
CA SER A 39 -3.59 -24.69 6.63
C SER A 39 -4.07 -23.75 5.53
N SER A 40 -5.24 -23.14 5.70
CA SER A 40 -5.88 -22.25 4.72
C SER A 40 -5.69 -20.80 5.08
N TRP A 41 -4.47 -20.42 5.48
CA TRP A 41 -4.15 -19.02 5.73
C TRP A 41 -4.54 -18.21 4.49
N ASN A 42 -5.62 -17.45 4.63
CA ASN A 42 -6.32 -16.84 3.53
C ASN A 42 -5.43 -15.74 2.98
N VAL A 43 -4.63 -16.06 1.97
CA VAL A 43 -3.82 -15.09 1.24
C VAL A 43 -4.80 -14.09 0.67
N SER A 44 -4.76 -12.84 1.17
CA SER A 44 -5.72 -11.81 0.79
C SER A 44 -5.78 -11.73 -0.72
N LYS A 45 -6.89 -12.19 -1.30
CA LYS A 45 -7.14 -12.06 -2.73
C LYS A 45 -7.28 -10.57 -2.99
N GLN A 46 -6.28 -9.96 -3.63
CA GLN A 46 -6.31 -8.55 -3.96
C GLN A 46 -7.63 -8.25 -4.66
N SER A 47 -8.39 -7.28 -4.13
CA SER A 47 -9.63 -6.87 -4.74
C SER A 47 -9.34 -6.40 -6.17
N LYS A 48 -10.24 -6.74 -7.10
CA LYS A 48 -10.14 -6.20 -8.47
C LYS A 48 -10.14 -4.69 -8.36
N ALA A 49 -9.15 -4.04 -8.98
CA ALA A 49 -9.02 -2.59 -8.93
C ALA A 49 -10.36 -1.94 -9.28
N GLN A 50 -10.82 -1.05 -8.40
CA GLN A 50 -12.07 -0.31 -8.60
C GLN A 50 -11.98 0.43 -9.92
N THR A 51 -12.73 -0.04 -10.91
CA THR A 51 -12.77 0.60 -12.21
C THR A 51 -13.65 1.82 -12.09
N THR A 52 -13.06 2.98 -12.36
CA THR A 52 -13.66 4.29 -12.07
C THR A 52 -14.66 4.75 -13.12
N MET A 53 -14.59 4.28 -14.39
CA MET A 53 -15.48 4.77 -15.46
C MET A 53 -15.47 3.87 -16.71
N GLN A 54 -16.60 3.81 -17.45
CA GLN A 54 -16.67 3.18 -18.78
C GLN A 54 -15.87 3.95 -19.84
N SER A 55 -15.28 3.23 -20.78
CA SER A 55 -14.60 3.74 -21.96
C SER A 55 -15.52 3.74 -23.17
N PHE A 56 -16.23 4.83 -23.41
CA PHE A 56 -17.06 4.98 -24.62
C PHE A 56 -16.26 4.81 -25.93
N PRO A 57 -15.05 5.38 -26.10
CA PRO A 57 -14.30 5.21 -27.34
C PRO A 57 -13.88 3.76 -27.61
N ALA A 58 -13.50 3.00 -26.57
CA ALA A 58 -13.12 1.59 -26.74
C ALA A 58 -14.35 0.72 -27.04
N THR A 59 -15.44 0.94 -26.31
CA THR A 59 -16.72 0.24 -26.54
C THR A 59 -17.23 0.49 -27.96
N ASN A 60 -17.12 1.72 -28.47
CA ASN A 60 -17.53 2.05 -29.84
C ASN A 60 -16.65 1.39 -30.89
N ARG A 61 -15.34 1.26 -30.67
CA ARG A 61 -14.44 0.54 -31.60
C ARG A 61 -14.80 -0.94 -31.71
N GLU A 62 -15.15 -1.58 -30.60
CA GLU A 62 -15.61 -2.98 -30.61
C GLU A 62 -16.98 -3.13 -31.27
N ALA A 63 -17.89 -2.17 -31.05
CA ALA A 63 -19.18 -2.17 -31.73
C ALA A 63 -19.00 -2.10 -33.25
N LEU A 64 -18.09 -1.24 -33.72
CA LEU A 64 -17.74 -1.14 -35.14
C LEU A 64 -17.04 -2.41 -35.65
N SER A 65 -16.17 -3.05 -34.88
CA SER A 65 -15.56 -4.32 -35.29
C SER A 65 -16.55 -5.48 -35.38
N LYS A 66 -17.68 -5.39 -34.66
CA LYS A 66 -18.81 -6.32 -34.75
C LYS A 66 -19.84 -5.93 -35.83
N GLY A 67 -19.60 -4.86 -36.59
CA GLY A 67 -20.48 -4.41 -37.68
C GLY A 67 -21.72 -3.63 -37.23
N LEU A 68 -21.76 -3.14 -35.98
CA LEU A 68 -22.88 -2.35 -35.47
C LEU A 68 -22.73 -0.88 -35.91
N LEU A 69 -23.34 -0.56 -37.04
CA LEU A 69 -23.22 0.75 -37.69
C LEU A 69 -24.27 1.75 -37.20
N THR A 70 -25.41 1.27 -36.69
CA THR A 70 -26.52 2.14 -36.30
C THR A 70 -26.36 2.69 -34.88
N ALA A 71 -26.76 3.94 -34.64
CA ALA A 71 -26.66 4.57 -33.32
C ALA A 71 -27.44 3.82 -32.22
N LYS A 72 -28.57 3.19 -32.56
CA LYS A 72 -29.37 2.40 -31.61
C LYS A 72 -28.62 1.14 -31.18
N GLU A 73 -28.01 0.45 -32.13
CA GLU A 73 -27.23 -0.78 -31.92
C GLU A 73 -26.00 -0.50 -31.06
N GLN A 74 -25.29 0.60 -31.32
CA GLN A 74 -24.15 1.01 -30.51
C GLN A 74 -24.54 1.33 -29.06
N ARG A 75 -25.71 1.93 -28.83
CA ARG A 75 -26.22 2.19 -27.47
C ARG A 75 -26.60 0.92 -26.74
N VAL A 76 -27.23 -0.05 -27.41
CA VAL A 76 -27.56 -1.36 -26.82
C VAL A 76 -26.27 -2.11 -26.50
N TYR A 77 -25.34 -2.16 -27.45
CA TYR A 77 -24.04 -2.80 -27.27
C TYR A 77 -23.24 -2.19 -26.10
N ALA A 78 -23.26 -0.87 -25.95
CA ALA A 78 -22.56 -0.20 -24.87
C ALA A 78 -23.15 -0.47 -23.48
N LYS A 79 -24.44 -0.83 -23.38
CA LYS A 79 -25.07 -1.26 -22.13
C LYS A 79 -24.72 -2.71 -21.80
N GLU A 80 -24.71 -3.58 -22.80
CA GLU A 80 -24.46 -5.02 -22.63
C GLU A 80 -22.98 -5.34 -22.44
N ASN A 81 -22.09 -4.60 -23.11
CA ASN A 81 -20.64 -4.85 -23.12
C ASN A 81 -19.86 -3.57 -22.74
N PRO A 82 -19.96 -3.10 -21.49
CA PRO A 82 -19.25 -1.90 -21.07
C PRO A 82 -17.74 -2.16 -20.94
N VAL A 83 -16.94 -1.63 -21.86
CA VAL A 83 -15.48 -1.68 -21.75
C VAL A 83 -15.02 -0.70 -20.67
N MET A 84 -14.52 -1.24 -19.57
CA MET A 84 -14.14 -0.51 -18.36
C MET A 84 -12.73 0.12 -18.47
N LYS A 85 -12.55 1.40 -18.11
CA LYS A 85 -11.21 2.03 -18.05
C LYS A 85 -10.48 1.56 -16.81
N ALA A 86 -9.34 0.89 -16.98
CA ALA A 86 -8.42 0.69 -15.87
C ALA A 86 -8.05 2.06 -15.28
N LYS A 87 -8.13 2.19 -13.95
CA LYS A 87 -7.63 3.38 -13.25
C LYS A 87 -6.18 3.55 -13.70
N PRO A 88 -5.76 4.74 -14.18
CA PRO A 88 -4.35 4.98 -14.45
C PRO A 88 -3.63 4.72 -13.11
N THR A 89 -2.93 3.60 -13.02
CA THR A 89 -2.04 3.32 -11.91
C THR A 89 -1.04 4.45 -11.95
N GLY A 90 -1.14 5.37 -10.99
CA GLY A 90 -0.39 6.61 -10.98
C GLY A 90 1.10 6.31 -11.05
N SER A 91 1.66 6.38 -12.25
CA SER A 91 3.06 6.56 -12.56
C SER A 91 3.22 6.47 -14.08
N SER A 92 3.20 7.61 -14.76
CA SER A 92 3.74 7.73 -16.13
C SER A 92 5.28 7.59 -16.14
N SER A 93 5.92 7.27 -15.00
CA SER A 93 7.32 6.91 -15.03
C SER A 93 7.46 5.57 -15.77
N PRO A 94 8.40 5.48 -16.74
CA PRO A 94 8.68 4.21 -17.38
C PRO A 94 8.95 3.20 -16.28
N LYS A 95 8.16 2.12 -16.24
CA LYS A 95 8.43 0.99 -15.34
C LYS A 95 9.87 0.58 -15.65
N LYS A 96 10.81 0.93 -14.77
CA LYS A 96 12.21 0.55 -14.92
C LYS A 96 12.18 -0.97 -15.12
N LYS A 97 12.78 -1.44 -16.22
CA LYS A 97 12.88 -2.89 -16.47
C LYS A 97 13.37 -3.53 -15.17
N PRO A 98 12.78 -4.65 -14.71
CA PRO A 98 13.28 -5.34 -13.54
C PRO A 98 14.78 -5.55 -13.75
N PHE A 99 15.58 -5.02 -12.83
CA PHE A 99 17.03 -5.13 -12.90
C PHE A 99 17.37 -6.59 -12.62
N PHE A 100 17.60 -7.35 -13.68
CA PHE A 100 18.26 -8.64 -13.59
C PHE A 100 19.75 -8.34 -13.41
N GLY A 101 20.22 -8.38 -12.15
CA GLY A 101 21.64 -8.30 -11.85
C GLY A 101 22.40 -9.37 -12.64
N LYS A 102 23.66 -9.09 -12.99
CA LYS A 102 24.51 -10.10 -13.64
C LYS A 102 24.60 -11.34 -12.75
N GLN A 103 24.76 -12.53 -13.33
CA GLN A 103 24.97 -13.77 -12.57
C GLN A 103 26.08 -13.56 -11.53
N GLY A 104 25.76 -13.75 -10.25
CA GLY A 104 26.67 -13.50 -9.12
C GLY A 104 26.49 -12.17 -8.38
N GLN A 105 25.57 -11.29 -8.79
CA GLN A 105 25.22 -10.10 -8.01
C GLN A 105 24.13 -10.39 -6.97
N THR A 106 24.37 -9.97 -5.73
CA THR A 106 23.38 -10.07 -4.65
C THR A 106 22.43 -8.87 -4.67
N TYR A 107 21.15 -9.12 -4.42
CA TYR A 107 20.17 -8.05 -4.20
C TYR A 107 20.36 -7.40 -2.82
N GLY A 108 20.00 -6.12 -2.71
CA GLY A 108 20.04 -5.37 -1.45
C GLY A 108 21.04 -4.22 -1.46
N ILE A 109 21.08 -3.48 -0.35
CA ILE A 109 22.05 -2.41 -0.11
C ILE A 109 23.17 -3.01 0.72
N SER A 110 24.40 -3.03 0.20
CA SER A 110 25.55 -3.46 0.99
C SER A 110 25.75 -2.50 2.16
N SER A 111 25.91 -3.04 3.37
CA SER A 111 26.36 -2.25 4.51
C SER A 111 27.72 -1.62 4.19
N GLU A 112 27.93 -0.40 4.68
CA GLU A 112 29.25 0.23 4.67
C GLU A 112 30.19 -0.63 5.52
N LYS A 113 31.38 -0.92 5.00
CA LYS A 113 32.40 -1.65 5.76
C LYS A 113 32.87 -0.76 6.91
N ASN A 114 32.87 -1.31 8.13
CA ASN A 114 33.45 -0.61 9.27
C ASN A 114 34.98 -0.52 9.04
N PRO A 115 35.58 0.68 9.02
CA PRO A 115 37.04 0.82 8.87
C PRO A 115 37.82 0.19 10.03
N THR A 116 37.19 0.07 11.21
CA THR A 116 37.84 -0.44 12.41
C THR A 116 37.60 -1.95 12.54
N GLY A 117 38.71 -2.72 12.49
CA GLY A 117 38.69 -4.14 12.78
C GLY A 117 38.36 -4.43 14.25
N MET A 118 37.72 -5.57 14.52
CA MET A 118 37.23 -5.94 15.86
C MET A 118 38.35 -5.95 16.93
N MET A 119 39.57 -6.37 16.58
CA MET A 119 40.69 -6.34 17.52
C MET A 119 41.15 -4.93 17.86
N ASN A 120 41.10 -3.99 16.92
CA ASN A 120 41.46 -2.60 17.19
C ASN A 120 40.45 -1.94 18.14
N LEU A 121 39.17 -2.34 18.04
CA LEU A 121 38.12 -1.91 18.97
C LEU A 121 38.36 -2.47 20.38
N VAL A 122 38.76 -3.74 20.50
CA VAL A 122 39.08 -4.39 21.79
C VAL A 122 40.30 -3.76 22.46
N MET A 123 41.28 -3.30 21.68
CA MET A 123 42.51 -2.67 22.18
C MET A 123 42.34 -1.19 22.49
N SER A 124 41.15 -0.60 22.28
CA SER A 124 40.91 0.84 22.41
C SER A 124 41.95 1.68 21.64
N ALA A 125 42.37 1.20 20.48
CA ALA A 125 43.30 1.95 19.63
C ALA A 125 42.66 3.29 19.27
N PRO A 126 43.40 4.42 19.35
CA PRO A 126 42.87 5.72 18.98
C PRO A 126 42.37 5.68 17.54
N ASP A 127 41.10 6.04 17.35
CA ASP A 127 40.51 6.20 16.02
C ASP A 127 40.98 7.56 15.48
N ASP A 128 41.78 7.55 14.39
CA ASP A 128 42.23 8.78 13.70
C ASP A 128 41.08 9.50 12.96
N GLY A 129 39.85 8.99 13.07
CA GLY A 129 38.65 9.64 12.59
C GLY A 129 38.34 10.95 13.33
N PRO A 130 37.57 11.86 12.71
CA PRO A 130 37.10 13.06 13.39
C PRO A 130 36.26 12.64 14.62
N GLU A 131 36.63 13.14 15.80
CA GLU A 131 35.97 12.86 17.08
C GLU A 131 34.44 12.96 16.93
N ARG A 132 33.78 11.81 17.05
CA ARG A 132 32.34 11.66 16.77
C ARG A 132 31.47 11.87 18.01
N ASP A 133 32.04 11.62 19.18
CA ASP A 133 31.29 11.48 20.42
C ASP A 133 31.11 12.81 21.16
N TYR A 134 31.95 13.81 20.85
CA TYR A 134 31.87 15.11 21.50
C TYR A 134 31.44 16.24 20.55
N PRO A 135 30.42 17.05 20.92
CA PRO A 135 30.10 18.27 20.20
C PRO A 135 31.29 19.25 20.25
N VAL A 136 31.72 19.76 19.11
CA VAL A 136 32.74 20.82 19.04
C VAL A 136 32.13 22.13 19.57
N TYR A 137 32.58 22.58 20.74
CA TYR A 137 32.03 23.74 21.46
C TYR A 137 32.54 25.12 20.98
N SER A 138 33.39 25.18 19.95
CA SER A 138 34.07 26.43 19.56
C SER A 138 33.14 27.53 19.03
N GLN A 139 31.86 27.22 18.73
CA GLN A 139 30.90 28.17 18.14
C GLN A 139 29.64 28.39 18.99
N ALA A 140 29.61 27.93 20.25
CA ALA A 140 28.45 28.10 21.12
C ALA A 140 28.39 29.52 21.71
N THR A 141 27.25 30.19 21.57
CA THR A 141 26.95 31.43 22.28
C THR A 141 26.75 31.15 23.78
N LYS A 142 27.28 31.99 24.67
CA LYS A 142 27.17 31.79 26.13
C LYS A 142 25.72 31.53 26.53
N GLY A 143 25.49 30.40 27.19
CA GLY A 143 24.18 30.02 27.72
C GLY A 143 23.27 29.21 26.77
N LYS A 144 23.72 28.86 25.55
CA LYS A 144 22.95 27.99 24.65
C LYS A 144 23.81 26.84 24.13
N LEU A 145 23.31 25.62 24.29
CA LEU A 145 23.90 24.43 23.69
C LEU A 145 23.71 24.48 22.16
N PRO A 146 24.69 24.02 21.37
CA PRO A 146 24.52 23.89 19.92
C PRO A 146 23.37 22.93 19.64
N LEU A 147 22.58 23.24 18.61
CA LEU A 147 21.48 22.37 18.22
C LEU A 147 22.00 20.98 17.84
N PRO A 148 21.28 19.91 18.21
CA PRO A 148 21.67 18.55 17.86
C PRO A 148 21.75 18.40 16.35
N ARG A 149 22.77 17.66 15.87
CA ARG A 149 22.90 17.35 14.45
C ARG A 149 21.66 16.54 13.99
N PRO A 150 21.08 16.86 12.82
CA PRO A 150 19.92 16.12 12.32
C PRO A 150 20.30 14.67 11.98
N THR A 151 19.47 13.72 12.41
CA THR A 151 19.61 12.29 12.13
C THR A 151 19.36 11.99 10.64
N LYS A 152 19.79 10.81 10.17
CA LYS A 152 19.52 10.36 8.79
C LYS A 152 18.01 10.37 8.48
N SER A 153 17.18 9.95 9.44
CA SER A 153 15.71 9.94 9.29
C SER A 153 15.12 11.34 9.22
N SER A 154 15.59 12.30 10.03
CA SER A 154 15.06 13.67 10.01
C SER A 154 15.43 14.40 8.71
N LYS A 155 16.62 14.16 8.16
CA LYS A 155 17.01 14.68 6.83
C LYS A 155 16.10 14.15 5.71
N LEU A 156 15.82 12.84 5.71
CA LEU A 156 14.95 12.23 4.70
C LEU A 156 13.50 12.73 4.81
N ALA A 157 12.99 12.88 6.03
CA ALA A 157 11.66 13.45 6.25
C ALA A 157 11.58 14.91 5.76
N ALA A 158 12.59 15.73 6.05
CA ALA A 158 12.65 17.10 5.55
C ALA A 158 12.69 17.17 4.01
N MET A 159 13.50 16.32 3.38
CA MET A 159 13.58 16.24 1.91
C MET A 159 12.28 15.78 1.25
N ALA A 160 11.47 14.96 1.93
CA ALA A 160 10.18 14.50 1.42
C ALA A 160 9.10 15.59 1.45
N VAL A 161 9.20 16.55 2.39
CA VAL A 161 8.24 17.64 2.56
C VAL A 161 8.53 18.82 1.63
N MET A 162 9.78 19.00 1.19
CA MET A 162 10.12 20.12 0.30
C MET A 162 9.40 19.99 -1.05
N PRO A 163 8.67 21.04 -1.50
CA PRO A 163 8.06 21.05 -2.82
C PRO A 163 9.18 20.90 -3.85
N LYS A 164 9.09 19.89 -4.70
CA LYS A 164 9.99 19.78 -5.85
C LYS A 164 9.71 20.98 -6.73
N GLU A 165 10.66 21.91 -6.80
CA GLU A 165 10.68 22.93 -7.85
C GLU A 165 10.81 22.21 -9.19
N GLU A 166 9.67 21.91 -9.81
CA GLU A 166 9.65 21.63 -11.23
C GLU A 166 10.09 22.93 -11.89
N LYS A 167 11.32 22.94 -12.41
CA LYS A 167 11.81 23.97 -13.33
C LYS A 167 10.96 23.87 -14.59
N GLY A 168 9.74 24.39 -14.53
CA GLY A 168 8.85 24.52 -15.66
C GLY A 168 9.54 25.44 -16.64
N GLY A 169 9.92 24.90 -17.80
CA GLY A 169 10.31 25.75 -18.92
C GLY A 169 9.20 26.76 -19.19
N GLU A 170 9.56 27.98 -19.60
CA GLU A 170 8.61 29.05 -19.90
C GLU A 170 7.44 28.52 -20.71
N PHE A 171 6.23 28.83 -20.22
CA PHE A 171 4.98 28.36 -20.82
C PHE A 171 4.91 28.80 -22.28
N LYS A 172 5.20 27.87 -23.19
CA LYS A 172 4.95 28.02 -24.61
C LYS A 172 3.74 27.17 -24.97
N MET A 173 2.66 27.84 -25.37
CA MET A 173 1.51 27.17 -25.98
C MET A 173 2.00 26.29 -27.15
N LYS A 174 1.52 25.04 -27.24
CA LYS A 174 1.93 24.07 -28.29
C LYS A 174 1.91 24.65 -29.70
N LYS A 175 0.92 25.52 -29.98
CA LYS A 175 0.75 26.19 -31.27
C LYS A 175 1.93 27.09 -31.67
N PHE A 176 2.71 27.57 -30.70
CA PHE A 176 3.78 28.55 -30.90
C PHE A 176 5.19 27.98 -30.64
N MET A 177 5.32 26.67 -30.40
CA MET A 177 6.65 26.06 -30.15
C MET A 177 7.58 26.12 -31.38
N ASN A 178 7.04 26.13 -32.60
CA ASN A 178 7.81 26.16 -33.85
C ASN A 178 7.86 27.54 -34.51
N VAL A 179 7.29 28.58 -33.89
CA VAL A 179 7.28 29.93 -34.46
C VAL A 179 8.51 30.68 -33.96
N LYS A 180 9.43 31.00 -34.87
CA LYS A 180 10.60 31.83 -34.55
C LYS A 180 10.12 33.25 -34.20
N ALA A 181 10.61 33.80 -33.08
CA ALA A 181 10.30 35.16 -32.67
C ALA A 181 10.74 36.14 -33.77
N LYS A 182 9.84 37.04 -34.19
CA LYS A 182 10.07 37.99 -35.28
C LYS A 182 10.78 39.26 -34.83
N VAL A 183 10.94 39.45 -33.51
CA VAL A 183 11.58 40.63 -32.93
C VAL A 183 12.83 40.16 -32.19
N VAL A 184 13.99 40.53 -32.73
CA VAL A 184 15.25 40.52 -32.01
C VAL A 184 15.30 41.85 -31.27
N MET A 185 15.10 41.82 -29.95
CA MET A 185 15.40 42.98 -29.11
C MET A 185 16.92 43.04 -29.01
N GLY A 186 17.52 43.97 -29.75
CA GLY A 186 18.87 44.46 -29.50
C GLY A 186 18.87 45.48 -28.38
#